data_AF-L2FVD7-F1
#
_entry.id   AF-L2FVD7-F1
#
_cell.length_a   1.000
_cell.length_b   1.000
_cell.length_c   1.000
_cell.angle_alpha   90.00
_cell.angle_beta   90.00
_cell.angle_gamma   90.00
#
_symmetry.space_group_name_H-M   'P 1'
#
loop_
_entity.id
_entity.type
_entity.pdbx_description
1 polymer ?
#
loop_
_entity_poly.entity_id
_entity_poly.type
_entity_poly.pdbx_seq_one_letter_code
_entity_poly.pdbx_strand_id
1 'polypeptide(L)'
;MFPSTSVRLLAIFAALTTAMETKLNVTAIGTYNNASRFECWELDEPFRSSTQSGLVDTKTTVLGDVSKMSYNVVPAGFDSGFHPAPTNQWVVLVGGLGVITLPDNSSTTLTTKGGEFGLLFATDTADLTEEGHGSIFPGATESIVLQIPTKDNEIPKHRVLYDNKPCTAGEVAGLRAWAVSA
;
A
#
# COMPACT_ATOMS: atom_id res chain seq x y z
N MET A 1 14.80 56.35 47.75
CA MET A 1 13.64 55.75 47.07
C MET A 1 14.18 55.02 45.84
N PHE A 2 14.44 53.72 45.97
CA PHE A 2 14.88 52.80 44.90
C PHE A 2 13.63 52.07 44.32
N PRO A 3 13.73 51.25 43.26
CA PRO A 3 13.69 51.61 41.84
C PRO A 3 12.51 50.88 41.15
N SER A 4 12.29 51.07 39.85
CA SER A 4 11.47 50.09 39.09
C SER A 4 11.87 50.06 37.62
N THR A 5 12.80 49.17 37.30
CA THR A 5 13.09 48.73 35.94
C THR A 5 12.18 47.54 35.62
N SER A 6 11.20 47.77 34.74
CA SER A 6 10.32 46.70 34.23
C SER A 6 11.07 45.89 33.18
N VAL A 7 11.40 44.64 33.52
CA VAL A 7 11.91 43.64 32.58
C VAL A 7 10.70 43.07 31.82
N ARG A 8 10.64 43.29 30.50
CA ARG A 8 9.69 42.60 29.62
C ARG A 8 10.26 41.23 29.24
N LEU A 9 9.65 40.18 29.76
CA LEU A 9 9.95 38.80 29.40
C LEU A 9 9.35 38.51 28.01
N LEU A 10 10.20 38.32 27.01
CA LEU A 10 9.78 37.89 25.67
C LEU A 10 9.74 36.35 25.66
N ALA A 11 8.55 35.76 25.65
CA ALA A 11 8.41 34.31 25.51
C ALA A 11 8.66 33.90 24.05
N ILE A 12 9.76 33.19 23.81
CA ILE A 12 10.07 32.58 22.52
C ILE A 12 9.29 31.26 22.45
N PHE A 13 8.21 31.22 21.68
CA PHE A 13 7.58 29.95 21.29
C PHE A 13 8.46 29.26 20.26
N ALA A 14 9.22 28.25 20.69
CA ALA A 14 9.89 27.35 19.76
C ALA A 14 8.81 26.50 19.06
N ALA A 15 8.56 26.78 17.78
CA ALA A 15 7.76 25.91 16.94
C ALA A 15 8.54 24.60 16.72
N LEU A 16 8.10 23.52 17.36
CA LEU A 16 8.56 22.18 17.04
C LEU A 16 8.03 21.81 15.65
N THR A 17 8.87 21.94 14.64
CA THR A 17 8.65 21.28 13.35
C THR A 17 8.81 19.78 13.56
N THR A 18 7.70 19.09 13.80
CA THR A 18 7.67 17.63 13.65
C THR A 18 7.91 17.34 12.17
N ALA A 19 9.09 16.83 11.84
CA ALA A 19 9.32 16.28 10.51
C ALA A 19 8.30 15.16 10.30
N MET A 20 7.42 15.29 9.30
CA MET A 20 6.52 14.20 8.94
C MET A 20 7.37 13.04 8.44
N GLU A 21 7.22 11.88 9.09
CA GLU A 21 7.83 10.65 8.61
C GLU A 21 7.12 10.23 7.31
N THR A 22 7.90 10.00 6.25
CA THR A 22 7.34 9.50 5.00
C THR A 22 7.02 8.02 5.15
N LYS A 23 5.79 7.64 4.79
CA LYS A 23 5.23 6.30 4.93
C LYS A 23 4.77 5.77 3.59
N LEU A 24 4.66 4.45 3.46
CA LEU A 24 4.21 3.83 2.23
C LEU A 24 2.69 3.90 2.10
N ASN A 25 2.18 4.42 0.99
CA ASN A 25 0.78 4.29 0.62
C ASN A 25 0.60 3.10 -0.32
N VAL A 26 -0.48 2.35 -0.12
CA VAL A 26 -0.81 1.18 -0.93
C VAL A 26 -2.31 1.09 -1.13
N THR A 27 -2.71 0.71 -2.35
CA THR A 27 -4.09 0.31 -2.59
C THR A 27 -4.34 -1.04 -1.97
N ALA A 28 -5.36 -1.12 -1.12
CA ALA A 28 -5.83 -2.37 -0.54
C ALA A 28 -7.19 -2.79 -1.12
N ILE A 29 -7.41 -4.10 -1.18
CA ILE A 29 -8.70 -4.70 -1.48
C ILE A 29 -9.25 -5.20 -0.14
N GLY A 30 -10.12 -4.38 0.45
CA GLY A 30 -10.77 -4.64 1.73
C GLY A 30 -12.19 -5.13 1.57
N THR A 31 -12.94 -5.15 2.67
CA THR A 31 -14.33 -5.59 2.68
C THR A 31 -15.21 -4.67 3.51
N TYR A 32 -16.43 -4.43 3.04
CA TYR A 32 -17.48 -3.75 3.80
C TYR A 32 -18.83 -4.38 3.47
N ASN A 33 -19.64 -4.69 4.48
CA ASN A 33 -20.97 -5.29 4.30
C ASN A 33 -20.99 -6.53 3.38
N ASN A 34 -20.06 -7.47 3.58
CA ASN A 34 -19.94 -8.71 2.79
C ASN A 34 -19.59 -8.51 1.31
N ALA A 35 -19.07 -7.34 0.93
CA ALA A 35 -18.64 -7.02 -0.42
C ALA A 35 -17.21 -6.44 -0.43
N SER A 36 -16.41 -6.84 -1.41
CA SER A 36 -15.06 -6.29 -1.59
C SER A 36 -15.11 -4.81 -1.96
N ARG A 37 -14.13 -4.04 -1.49
CA ARG A 37 -13.97 -2.63 -1.83
C ARG A 37 -12.52 -2.24 -1.99
N PHE A 38 -12.27 -1.17 -2.75
CA PHE A 38 -10.95 -0.56 -2.78
C PHE A 38 -10.78 0.44 -1.63
N GLU A 39 -9.62 0.39 -1.01
CA GLU A 39 -9.17 1.32 0.01
C GLU A 39 -7.78 1.85 -0.37
N CYS A 40 -7.44 3.01 0.16
CA CYS A 40 -6.08 3.53 0.14
C CYS A 40 -5.55 3.57 1.56
N TRP A 41 -4.47 2.85 1.82
CA TRP A 41 -3.85 2.76 3.13
C TRP A 41 -2.53 3.53 3.14
N GLU A 42 -2.21 4.17 4.26
CA GLU A 42 -0.85 4.57 4.62
C GLU A 42 -0.36 3.61 5.70
N LEU A 43 0.73 2.89 5.45
CA LEU A 43 1.32 1.98 6.44
C LEU A 43 1.92 2.74 7.60
N ASP A 44 1.83 2.16 8.80
CA ASP A 44 2.37 2.81 9.99
C ASP A 44 3.90 2.83 10.01
N GLU A 45 4.56 1.86 9.38
CA GLU A 45 6.02 1.76 9.32
C GLU A 45 6.61 2.79 8.35
N PRO A 46 7.38 3.78 8.83
CA PRO A 46 7.95 4.81 7.99
C PRO A 46 9.18 4.30 7.22
N PHE A 47 9.57 5.04 6.19
CA PHE A 47 10.87 4.85 5.56
C PHE A 47 12.00 5.30 6.51
N ARG A 48 13.00 4.44 6.71
CA ARG A 48 14.23 4.71 7.47
C ARG A 48 15.45 4.57 6.57
N SER A 49 16.56 5.19 6.95
CA SER A 49 17.84 4.91 6.29
C SER A 49 18.29 3.49 6.64
N SER A 50 18.64 2.70 5.63
CA SER A 50 19.04 1.31 5.81
C SER A 50 20.51 1.20 6.19
N THR A 51 20.80 0.25 7.08
CA THR A 51 22.17 -0.19 7.42
C THR A 51 22.49 -1.56 6.82
N GLN A 52 21.59 -2.10 6.00
CA GLN A 52 21.76 -3.42 5.39
C GLN A 52 22.87 -3.36 4.32
N SER A 53 23.83 -4.27 4.39
CA SER A 53 24.86 -4.42 3.36
C SER A 53 24.22 -4.54 1.97
N GLY A 54 24.66 -3.72 1.02
CA GLY A 54 24.10 -3.63 -0.34
C GLY A 54 22.98 -2.59 -0.53
N LEU A 55 22.45 -2.04 0.57
CA LEU A 55 21.39 -1.00 0.56
C LEU A 55 21.70 0.14 1.55
N VAL A 56 22.94 0.27 2.01
CA VAL A 56 23.34 1.31 2.98
C VAL A 56 22.92 2.71 2.50
N ASP A 57 22.37 3.50 3.41
CA ASP A 57 21.86 4.87 3.22
C ASP A 57 20.64 5.02 2.29
N THR A 58 20.14 3.94 1.71
CA THR A 58 18.85 3.95 0.99
C THR A 58 17.67 4.04 1.95
N LYS A 59 16.49 4.41 1.44
CA LYS A 59 15.25 4.45 2.23
C LYS A 59 14.54 3.09 2.18
N THR A 60 14.25 2.52 3.35
CA THR A 60 13.60 1.21 3.50
C THR A 60 12.47 1.29 4.51
N THR A 61 11.33 0.67 4.19
CA THR A 61 10.24 0.39 5.14
C THR A 61 10.02 -1.13 5.19
N VAL A 62 9.60 -1.65 6.34
CA VAL A 62 9.34 -3.08 6.55
C VAL A 62 7.86 -3.35 6.30
N LEU A 63 7.56 -4.31 5.42
CA LEU A 63 6.18 -4.67 5.05
C LEU A 63 5.55 -5.76 5.94
N GLY A 64 6.30 -6.25 6.93
CA GLY A 64 5.89 -7.30 7.86
C GLY A 64 6.50 -8.68 7.58
N ASP A 65 6.25 -9.61 8.49
CA ASP A 65 6.64 -11.02 8.34
C ASP A 65 5.71 -11.72 7.33
N VAL A 66 6.28 -12.67 6.58
CA VAL A 66 5.56 -13.44 5.55
C VAL A 66 5.69 -14.94 5.81
N SER A 67 4.67 -15.71 5.45
CA SER A 67 4.69 -17.18 5.66
C SER A 67 5.33 -17.92 4.48
N LYS A 68 5.06 -17.48 3.26
CA LYS A 68 5.63 -18.00 2.02
C LYS A 68 5.49 -16.97 0.90
N MET A 69 6.16 -17.23 -0.22
CA MET A 69 6.06 -16.45 -1.44
C MET A 69 5.98 -17.39 -2.64
N SER A 70 5.04 -17.12 -3.54
CA SER A 70 4.94 -17.83 -4.82
C SER A 70 5.27 -16.90 -5.98
N TYR A 71 5.87 -17.47 -7.03
CA TYR A 71 6.13 -16.80 -8.29
C TYR A 71 5.17 -17.37 -9.34
N ASN A 72 4.24 -16.54 -9.82
CA ASN A 72 3.21 -16.97 -10.75
C ASN A 72 3.42 -16.34 -12.12
N VAL A 73 3.48 -17.18 -13.15
CA VAL A 73 3.41 -16.76 -14.55
C VAL A 73 1.95 -16.88 -14.99
N VAL A 74 1.29 -15.74 -15.14
CA VAL A 74 -0.12 -15.66 -15.50
C VAL A 74 -0.24 -15.49 -17.02
N PRO A 75 -0.91 -16.40 -17.75
CA PRO A 75 -1.04 -16.31 -19.20
C PRO A 75 -1.69 -15.01 -19.68
N ALA A 76 -1.35 -14.61 -20.90
CA ALA A 76 -2.02 -13.52 -21.60
C ALA A 76 -3.52 -13.78 -21.72
N GLY A 77 -4.34 -12.77 -21.42
CA GLY A 77 -5.80 -12.86 -21.49
C GLY A 77 -6.45 -13.70 -20.39
N PHE A 78 -5.72 -14.07 -19.34
CA PHE A 78 -6.27 -14.83 -18.22
C PHE A 78 -7.29 -13.98 -17.44
N ASP A 79 -8.44 -14.57 -17.16
CA ASP A 79 -9.47 -14.01 -16.28
C ASP A 79 -9.75 -15.04 -15.18
N SER A 80 -9.54 -14.62 -13.94
CA SER A 80 -9.78 -15.46 -12.76
C SER A 80 -11.24 -15.49 -12.34
N GLY A 81 -12.08 -14.63 -12.91
CA GLY A 81 -13.41 -14.34 -12.38
C GLY A 81 -13.35 -13.66 -11.01
N PHE A 82 -14.51 -13.52 -10.38
CA PHE A 82 -14.60 -13.05 -9.01
C PHE A 82 -14.19 -14.13 -8.02
N HIS A 83 -13.31 -13.77 -7.09
CA HIS A 83 -12.86 -14.65 -6.02
C HIS A 83 -12.41 -13.87 -4.79
N PRO A 84 -12.64 -14.38 -3.57
CA PRO A 84 -12.00 -13.86 -2.37
C PRO A 84 -10.49 -14.12 -2.38
N ALA A 85 -9.73 -13.27 -1.70
CA ALA A 85 -8.33 -13.55 -1.44
C ALA A 85 -8.19 -14.82 -0.57
N PRO A 86 -7.26 -15.74 -0.87
CA PRO A 86 -7.11 -16.96 -0.06
C PRO A 86 -6.61 -16.70 1.37
N THR A 87 -5.85 -15.61 1.55
CA THR A 87 -5.33 -15.09 2.83
C THR A 87 -5.04 -13.60 2.69
N ASN A 88 -4.83 -12.91 3.81
CA ASN A 88 -4.23 -11.59 3.85
C ASN A 88 -2.83 -11.64 3.24
N GLN A 89 -2.62 -10.93 2.15
CA GLN A 89 -1.38 -11.08 1.37
C GLN A 89 -0.99 -9.81 0.63
N TRP A 90 0.33 -9.63 0.49
CA TRP A 90 0.85 -8.73 -0.52
C TRP A 90 0.74 -9.38 -1.89
N VAL A 91 0.29 -8.60 -2.86
CA VAL A 91 0.29 -8.98 -4.27
C VAL A 91 1.21 -8.00 -4.99
N VAL A 92 2.20 -8.54 -5.71
CA VAL A 92 3.17 -7.74 -6.46
C VAL A 92 3.14 -8.15 -7.92
N LEU A 93 2.68 -7.26 -8.79
CA LEU A 93 2.96 -7.39 -10.20
C LEU A 93 4.42 -6.98 -10.44
N VAL A 94 5.24 -7.95 -10.83
CA VAL A 94 6.63 -7.71 -11.22
C VAL A 94 6.67 -7.18 -12.64
N GLY A 95 5.82 -7.72 -13.52
CA GLY A 95 5.72 -7.36 -14.92
C GLY A 95 4.34 -7.65 -15.48
N GLY A 96 3.99 -7.02 -16.60
CA GLY A 96 2.69 -7.17 -17.25
C GLY A 96 1.63 -6.18 -16.74
N LEU A 97 0.36 -6.57 -16.86
CA LEU A 97 -0.80 -5.72 -16.63
C LEU A 97 -1.91 -6.54 -15.94
N GLY A 98 -2.36 -6.06 -14.79
CA GLY A 98 -3.55 -6.56 -14.10
C GLY A 98 -4.63 -5.47 -14.05
N VAL A 99 -5.87 -5.90 -14.19
CA VAL A 99 -7.06 -5.06 -14.00
C VAL A 99 -7.92 -5.73 -12.94
N ILE A 100 -8.09 -5.03 -11.82
CA ILE A 100 -8.91 -5.49 -10.70
C ILE A 100 -10.26 -4.78 -10.74
N THR A 101 -11.33 -5.54 -10.53
CA THR A 101 -12.72 -5.07 -10.56
C THR A 101 -13.46 -5.48 -9.28
N LEU A 102 -14.54 -4.76 -8.98
CA LEU A 102 -15.46 -5.10 -7.89
C LEU A 102 -16.81 -5.54 -8.49
N PRO A 103 -17.47 -6.57 -7.92
CA PRO A 103 -18.74 -7.07 -8.45
C PRO A 103 -19.87 -6.02 -8.44
N ASP A 104 -19.92 -5.22 -7.37
CA ASP A 104 -20.98 -4.24 -7.10
C ASP A 104 -20.68 -2.83 -7.63
N ASN A 105 -19.46 -2.61 -8.11
CA ASN A 105 -19.00 -1.30 -8.58
C ASN A 105 -18.11 -1.41 -9.82
N SER A 106 -18.73 -1.66 -10.96
CA SER A 106 -18.05 -1.72 -12.27
C SER A 106 -17.49 -0.37 -12.75
N SER A 107 -17.86 0.74 -12.11
CA SER A 107 -17.36 2.08 -12.47
C SER A 107 -15.96 2.35 -11.93
N THR A 108 -15.53 1.59 -10.91
CA THR A 108 -14.19 1.72 -10.32
C THR A 108 -13.37 0.49 -10.67
N THR A 109 -12.30 0.70 -11.43
CA THR A 109 -11.33 -0.35 -11.76
C THR A 109 -9.94 0.10 -11.36
N LEU A 110 -9.14 -0.87 -10.89
CA LEU A 110 -7.73 -0.64 -10.59
C LEU A 110 -6.90 -1.28 -11.69
N THR A 111 -6.27 -0.45 -12.51
CA THR A 111 -5.28 -0.90 -13.48
C THR A 111 -3.90 -0.83 -12.84
N THR A 112 -3.28 -1.98 -12.62
CA THR A 112 -1.93 -2.09 -12.05
C THR A 112 -0.96 -2.61 -13.12
N LYS A 113 0.14 -1.88 -13.31
CA LYS A 113 1.26 -2.30 -14.15
C LYS A 113 2.39 -2.78 -13.27
N GLY A 114 3.13 -3.77 -13.76
CA GLY A 114 4.30 -4.26 -13.04
C GLY A 114 5.33 -3.16 -12.73
N GLY A 115 6.08 -3.35 -11.64
CA GLY A 115 7.08 -2.40 -11.17
C GLY A 115 6.51 -1.45 -10.11
N GLU A 116 6.74 -0.14 -10.27
CA GLU A 116 6.41 0.90 -9.27
C GLU A 116 4.94 0.91 -8.83
N PHE A 117 4.02 0.52 -9.72
CA PHE A 117 2.57 0.52 -9.44
C PHE A 117 2.03 -0.89 -9.15
N GLY A 118 2.91 -1.88 -9.04
CA GLY A 118 2.57 -3.29 -8.99
C GLY A 118 2.19 -3.81 -7.60
N LEU A 119 2.39 -3.01 -6.56
CA LEU A 119 2.20 -3.44 -5.16
C LEU A 119 0.78 -3.14 -4.68
N LEU A 120 0.11 -4.19 -4.18
CA LEU A 120 -1.23 -4.16 -3.60
C LEU A 120 -1.27 -4.99 -2.31
N PHE A 121 -2.29 -4.76 -1.48
CA PHE A 121 -2.61 -5.66 -0.36
C PHE A 121 -4.04 -6.18 -0.50
N ALA A 122 -4.24 -7.50 -0.44
CA ALA A 122 -5.57 -8.10 -0.48
C ALA A 122 -5.91 -8.64 0.90
N THR A 123 -7.06 -8.22 1.44
CA THR A 123 -7.60 -8.65 2.73
C THR A 123 -9.07 -9.07 2.65
N ASP A 124 -9.64 -9.09 1.45
CA ASP A 124 -11.01 -9.51 1.18
C ASP A 124 -11.13 -11.04 1.13
N THR A 125 -10.87 -11.67 2.28
CA THR A 125 -10.86 -13.12 2.43
C THR A 125 -12.26 -13.71 2.48
N ALA A 126 -12.35 -15.03 2.23
CA ALA A 126 -13.63 -15.74 2.10
C ALA A 126 -14.50 -15.75 3.37
N ASP A 127 -13.94 -15.43 4.54
CA ASP A 127 -14.67 -15.24 5.79
C ASP A 127 -15.33 -13.84 5.90
N LEU A 128 -14.96 -12.91 5.02
CA LEU A 128 -15.46 -11.53 5.02
C LEU A 128 -16.36 -11.21 3.82
N THR A 129 -16.15 -11.85 2.67
CA THR A 129 -16.86 -11.60 1.40
C THR A 129 -17.20 -12.91 0.70
N GLU A 130 -18.39 -12.98 0.09
CA GLU A 130 -18.86 -14.17 -0.64
C GLU A 130 -18.26 -14.26 -2.04
N GLU A 131 -18.19 -13.13 -2.75
CA GLU A 131 -17.79 -13.08 -4.16
C GLU A 131 -16.34 -12.62 -4.35
N GLY A 132 -15.87 -11.69 -3.52
CA GLY A 132 -14.50 -11.16 -3.59
C GLY A 132 -14.29 -10.11 -4.69
N HIS A 133 -13.09 -10.08 -5.26
CA HIS A 133 -12.72 -9.18 -6.37
C HIS A 133 -12.45 -9.95 -7.66
N GLY A 134 -12.55 -9.26 -8.79
CA GLY A 134 -12.20 -9.82 -10.10
C GLY A 134 -10.76 -9.49 -10.46
N SER A 135 -10.01 -10.44 -11.02
CA SER A 135 -8.66 -10.17 -11.55
C SER A 135 -8.53 -10.62 -13.00
N ILE A 136 -8.25 -9.66 -13.88
CA ILE A 136 -8.08 -9.86 -15.33
C ILE A 136 -6.65 -9.47 -15.71
N PHE A 137 -6.00 -10.27 -16.56
CA PHE A 137 -4.65 -10.02 -17.07
C PHE A 137 -4.70 -9.84 -18.60
N PRO A 138 -5.16 -8.68 -19.09
CA PRO A 138 -5.52 -8.48 -20.50
C PRO A 138 -4.30 -8.23 -21.41
N GLY A 139 -3.08 -8.37 -20.90
CA GLY A 139 -1.86 -8.15 -21.67
C GLY A 139 -1.74 -9.09 -22.87
N ALA A 140 -1.02 -8.64 -23.91
CA ALA A 140 -0.68 -9.48 -25.05
C ALA A 140 0.40 -10.54 -24.73
N THR A 141 1.08 -10.38 -23.61
CA THR A 141 2.07 -11.32 -23.04
C THR A 141 1.67 -11.67 -21.61
N GLU A 142 2.34 -12.65 -21.05
CA GLU A 142 2.18 -13.04 -19.65
C GLU A 142 2.40 -11.87 -18.67
N SER A 143 1.76 -11.98 -17.52
CA SER A 143 2.04 -11.16 -16.35
C SER A 143 2.74 -11.99 -15.29
N ILE A 144 3.61 -11.35 -14.51
CA ILE A 144 4.33 -12.00 -13.41
C ILE A 144 3.79 -11.46 -12.10
N VAL A 145 3.25 -12.35 -11.27
CA VAL A 145 2.63 -11.98 -9.98
C VAL A 145 3.31 -12.73 -8.86
N LEU A 146 3.79 -12.00 -7.86
CA LEU A 146 4.14 -12.57 -6.56
C LEU A 146 2.90 -12.51 -5.67
N GLN A 147 2.56 -13.64 -5.06
CA GLN A 147 1.62 -13.69 -3.95
C GLN A 147 2.42 -14.02 -2.70
N ILE A 148 2.28 -13.15 -1.70
CA ILE A 148 3.09 -13.19 -0.49
C ILE A 148 2.15 -13.14 0.72
N PRO A 149 1.58 -14.30 1.12
CA PRO A 149 0.80 -14.40 2.33
C PRO A 149 1.58 -13.89 3.54
N THR A 150 0.91 -13.06 4.33
CA THR A 150 1.44 -12.61 5.61
C THR A 150 1.60 -13.80 6.55
N LYS A 151 2.52 -13.66 7.51
CA LYS A 151 2.63 -14.63 8.59
C LYS A 151 1.40 -14.52 9.48
N ASP A 152 0.87 -15.66 9.91
CA ASP A 152 -0.29 -15.75 10.80
C ASP A 152 -1.54 -14.96 10.35
N ASN A 153 -1.65 -14.71 9.03
CA ASN A 153 -2.73 -13.92 8.40
C ASN A 153 -2.83 -12.48 8.94
N GLU A 154 -1.73 -11.90 9.43
CA GLU A 154 -1.71 -10.54 9.99
C GLU A 154 -1.91 -9.47 8.91
N ILE A 155 -2.69 -8.44 9.22
CA ILE A 155 -2.79 -7.24 8.39
C ILE A 155 -1.75 -6.23 8.90
N PRO A 156 -0.90 -5.65 8.03
CA PRO A 156 0.06 -4.64 8.45
C PRO A 156 -0.67 -3.46 9.09
N LYS A 157 -0.10 -2.89 10.16
CA LYS A 157 -0.67 -1.69 10.79
C LYS A 157 -0.70 -0.54 9.80
N HIS A 158 -1.85 0.12 9.70
CA HIS A 158 -2.08 1.16 8.71
C HIS A 158 -3.17 2.13 9.17
N ARG A 159 -3.19 3.29 8.51
CA ARG A 159 -4.31 4.23 8.53
C ARG A 159 -5.00 4.19 7.18
N VAL A 160 -6.34 4.10 7.19
CA VAL A 160 -7.15 4.25 5.97
C VAL A 160 -7.24 5.73 5.59
N LEU A 161 -6.73 6.09 4.42
CA LEU A 161 -6.83 7.44 3.85
C LEU A 161 -8.16 7.63 3.13
N TYR A 162 -8.56 6.63 2.34
CA TYR A 162 -9.86 6.54 1.69
C TYR A 162 -10.35 5.11 1.74
N ASP A 163 -11.66 4.95 1.84
CA ASP A 163 -12.30 3.66 2.09
C ASP A 163 -13.28 3.25 0.98
N ASN A 164 -13.25 3.94 -0.14
CA ASN A 164 -14.17 3.76 -1.26
C ASN A 164 -13.51 3.92 -2.64
N LYS A 165 -12.17 3.98 -2.68
CA LYS A 165 -11.38 4.15 -3.90
C LYS A 165 -9.94 3.69 -3.68
N PRO A 166 -9.24 3.27 -4.74
CA PRO A 166 -7.81 2.99 -4.67
C PRO A 166 -7.00 4.26 -4.40
N CYS A 167 -5.74 4.10 -4.01
CA CYS A 167 -4.79 5.21 -4.05
C CYS A 167 -4.62 5.71 -5.48
N THR A 168 -4.39 7.02 -5.63
CA THR A 168 -4.01 7.62 -6.91
C THR A 168 -2.56 7.25 -7.27
N ALA A 169 -2.22 7.37 -8.56
CA ALA A 169 -0.85 7.12 -9.03
C ALA A 169 0.19 8.00 -8.29
N GLY A 170 -0.16 9.25 -7.96
CA GLY A 170 0.72 10.14 -7.20
C GLY A 170 0.89 9.72 -5.75
N GLU A 171 -0.11 9.09 -5.14
CA GLU A 171 -0.02 8.59 -3.76
C GLU A 171 0.84 7.32 -3.67
N VAL A 172 0.81 6.45 -4.69
CA VAL A 172 1.64 5.23 -4.73
C VAL A 172 3.08 5.54 -5.20
N ALA A 173 3.25 6.27 -6.30
CA ALA A 173 4.58 6.57 -6.87
C ALA A 173 5.28 7.78 -6.24
N GLY A 174 4.53 8.76 -5.73
CA GLY A 174 5.11 9.97 -5.15
C GLY A 174 6.05 9.69 -3.98
N LEU A 175 5.84 8.58 -3.29
CA LEU A 175 6.67 8.13 -2.18
C LEU A 175 8.01 7.53 -2.64
N ARG A 176 8.03 6.85 -3.79
CA ARG A 176 9.29 6.47 -4.44
C ARG A 176 10.05 7.71 -4.91
N ALA A 177 9.39 8.66 -5.56
CA ALA A 177 10.02 9.90 -5.99
C ALA A 177 10.63 10.69 -4.82
N TRP A 178 9.95 10.71 -3.67
CA TRP A 178 10.50 11.26 -2.43
C TRP A 178 11.68 10.45 -1.90
N ALA A 179 11.57 9.11 -1.86
CA ALA A 179 12.60 8.23 -1.33
C ALA A 179 13.94 8.29 -2.12
N VAL A 180 13.90 8.68 -3.40
CA VAL A 180 15.08 8.84 -4.26
C VAL A 180 15.60 10.28 -4.38
N SER A 181 14.92 11.26 -3.78
CA SER A 181 15.29 12.68 -3.86
C SER A 181 15.97 13.22 -2.58
N ALA A 182 16.23 12.36 -1.60
CA ALA A 182 16.91 12.68 -0.35
C ALA A 182 18.40 12.28 -0.39
#